data_AF-A0A1E5LBT9-F1
#
_entry.id   AF-A0A1E5LBT9-F1
#
_cell.length_a   1.000
_cell.length_b   1.000
_cell.length_c   1.000
_cell.angle_alpha   90.00
_cell.angle_beta   90.00
_cell.angle_gamma   90.00
#
_symmetry.space_group_name_H-M   'P 1'
#
loop_
_entity.id
_entity.type
_entity.pdbx_description
1 polymer ?
#
loop_
_entity_poly.entity_id
_entity_poly.type
_entity_poly.pdbx_seq_one_letter_code
_entity_poly.pdbx_strand_id
1 'polypeptide(L)' 'MIPEFDVNSDGDARANFTNPRNRNEFDTPTLSGVWATELYLHDGSAKTIEDAISRHQYEEQSQLSKGEIMALAEYVR' A
#
# COMPACT_ATOMS: atom_id res chain seq x y z
N MET A 1 10.22 -0.81 12.82
CA MET A 1 10.69 0.48 13.36
C MET A 1 10.04 1.55 12.50
N ILE A 2 9.21 2.42 13.06
CA ILE A 2 8.51 3.43 12.24
C ILE A 2 9.49 4.59 12.00
N PRO A 3 9.67 5.07 10.75
CA PRO A 3 10.59 6.17 10.47
C PRO A 3 10.23 7.41 11.27
N GLU A 4 11.22 8.14 11.75
CA GLU A 4 11.07 9.39 12.55
C GLU A 4 10.24 10.46 11.83
N PHE A 5 10.12 10.37 10.51
CA PHE A 5 9.39 11.32 9.67
C PHE A 5 7.91 10.96 9.44
N ASP A 6 7.44 9.79 9.88
CA ASP A 6 6.06 9.34 9.68
C ASP A 6 5.17 9.71 10.89
N VAL A 7 4.87 11.01 10.97
CA VAL A 7 4.11 11.66 12.04
C VAL A 7 2.84 12.32 11.49
N ASN A 8 1.82 12.47 12.34
CA ASN A 8 0.60 13.17 11.97
C ASN A 8 0.90 14.63 11.59
N SER A 9 0.15 15.15 10.62
CA SER A 9 0.27 16.53 10.16
C SER A 9 -1.10 17.15 9.96
N ASP A 10 -1.22 18.43 10.33
CA ASP A 10 -2.41 19.25 10.05
C ASP A 10 -2.53 19.62 8.56
N GLY A 11 -1.66 19.07 7.70
CA GLY A 11 -1.65 19.28 6.25
C GLY A 11 -0.63 20.31 5.81
N ASP A 12 -0.63 20.61 4.51
CA ASP A 12 0.29 21.60 3.93
C ASP A 12 -0.37 22.99 3.77
N ALA A 13 0.47 24.03 3.75
CA ALA A 13 0.03 25.41 3.63
C ALA A 13 -0.61 25.74 2.26
N ARG A 14 -0.29 25.00 1.19
CA ARG A 14 -0.92 25.16 -0.14
C ARG A 14 -2.38 24.69 -0.12
N ALA A 15 -2.71 23.72 0.73
CA ALA A 15 -4.06 23.24 0.98
C ALA A 15 -4.74 23.93 2.18
N ASN A 16 -4.20 25.04 2.69
CA ASN A 16 -4.70 25.76 3.87
C ASN A 16 -4.88 24.86 5.12
N PHE A 17 -4.04 23.84 5.32
CA PHE A 17 -4.17 22.90 6.45
C PHE A 17 -5.55 22.22 6.55
N THR A 18 -6.24 22.06 5.43
CA THR A 18 -7.59 21.46 5.39
C THR A 18 -7.58 19.96 5.14
N ASN A 19 -6.42 19.39 4.86
CA ASN A 19 -6.23 17.95 4.65
C ASN A 19 -5.44 17.36 5.83
N PRO A 20 -6.09 17.04 6.96
CA PRO A 20 -5.43 16.36 8.07
C PRO A 20 -4.98 14.98 7.59
N ARG A 21 -3.70 14.66 7.76
CA ARG A 21 -3.16 13.33 7.45
C ARG A 21 -2.78 12.61 8.73
N ASN A 22 -3.32 11.42 8.90
CA ASN A 22 -2.90 10.49 9.93
C ASN A 22 -1.75 9.63 9.41
N ARG A 23 -0.77 9.30 10.25
CA ARG A 23 0.35 8.38 9.95
C ARG A 23 -0.06 6.96 9.54
N ASN A 24 -1.33 6.61 9.71
CA ASN A 24 -1.88 5.32 9.30
C ASN A 24 -2.62 5.39 7.95
N GLU A 25 -2.68 6.56 7.33
CA GLU A 25 -3.36 6.81 6.07
C GLU A 25 -2.33 7.08 4.98
N PHE A 26 -2.35 6.25 3.93
CA PHE A 26 -1.41 6.32 2.83
C PHE A 26 -2.15 6.56 1.53
N ASP A 27 -1.61 7.46 0.70
CA ASP A 27 -2.11 7.65 -0.65
C ASP A 27 -1.92 6.35 -1.44
N THR A 28 -2.92 5.94 -2.22
CA THR A 28 -2.83 4.72 -3.03
C THR A 28 -1.75 4.92 -4.11
N PRO A 29 -0.69 4.07 -4.14
CA PRO A 29 0.36 4.21 -5.13
C PRO A 29 -0.12 3.79 -6.53
N THR A 30 0.58 4.25 -7.57
CA THR A 30 0.39 3.69 -8.91
C THR A 30 0.86 2.22 -8.94
N LEU A 31 0.14 1.39 -9.69
CA LEU A 31 0.52 -0.01 -9.91
C LEU A 31 1.32 -0.20 -11.22
N SER A 32 1.48 0.85 -12.02
CA SER A 32 2.32 0.77 -13.22
C SER A 32 3.78 0.57 -12.85
N GLY A 33 4.38 -0.54 -13.32
CA GLY A 33 5.77 -0.89 -13.02
C GLY A 33 5.98 -1.47 -11.62
N VAL A 34 4.92 -1.87 -10.92
CA VAL A 34 4.99 -2.41 -9.55
C VAL A 34 5.90 -3.63 -9.43
N TRP A 35 6.05 -4.40 -10.51
CA TRP A 35 6.93 -5.56 -10.57
C TRP A 35 8.43 -5.26 -10.44
N ALA A 36 8.84 -4.01 -10.70
CA ALA A 36 10.23 -3.58 -10.65
C ALA A 36 10.61 -2.92 -9.31
N THR A 37 9.69 -2.89 -8.34
CA THR A 37 9.85 -2.19 -7.06
C THR A 37 9.78 -3.18 -5.90
N GLU A 38 10.77 -4.09 -5.81
CA GLU A 38 10.83 -5.09 -4.74
C GLU A 38 10.83 -4.44 -3.35
N LEU A 39 10.21 -5.13 -2.38
CA LEU A 39 9.77 -4.62 -1.06
C LEU A 39 8.50 -3.75 -1.16
N TYR A 40 7.35 -4.40 -1.00
CA TYR A 40 6.01 -3.82 -1.12
C TYR A 40 5.45 -3.34 0.22
N LEU A 41 4.36 -2.56 0.14
CA LEU A 41 3.76 -1.78 1.23
C LEU A 41 4.63 -0.59 1.65
N HIS A 42 4.08 0.32 2.44
CA HIS A 42 4.74 1.57 2.83
C HIS A 42 6.00 1.36 3.69
N ASP A 43 6.12 0.19 4.32
CA ASP A 43 7.23 -0.17 5.20
C ASP A 43 8.14 -1.27 4.61
N GLY A 44 7.87 -1.71 3.37
CA GLY A 44 8.61 -2.80 2.72
C GLY A 44 8.42 -4.18 3.35
N SER A 45 7.39 -4.37 4.18
CA SER A 45 7.19 -5.60 4.95
C SER A 45 6.77 -6.81 4.10
N ALA A 46 6.32 -6.60 2.87
CA ALA A 46 5.96 -7.66 1.94
C ALA A 46 7.06 -7.86 0.88
N LYS A 47 7.56 -9.08 0.71
CA LYS A 47 8.71 -9.35 -0.17
C LYS A 47 8.33 -9.70 -1.61
N THR A 48 7.09 -10.12 -1.83
CA THR A 48 6.58 -10.50 -3.15
C THR A 48 5.22 -9.86 -3.40
N ILE A 49 4.80 -9.81 -4.67
CA ILE A 49 3.48 -9.28 -5.06
C ILE A 49 2.36 -10.13 -4.44
N GLU A 50 2.52 -11.46 -4.40
CA GLU A 50 1.57 -12.38 -3.78
C GLU A 50 1.44 -12.12 -2.27
N ASP A 51 2.56 -11.90 -1.57
CA ASP A 51 2.57 -11.56 -0.15
C ASP A 51 1.87 -10.22 0.07
N ALA A 52 2.15 -9.21 -0.77
CA ALA A 52 1.47 -7.92 -0.73
C ALA A 52 -0.05 -8.06 -0.94
N ILE A 53 -0.50 -8.82 -1.94
CA ILE A 53 -1.93 -9.07 -2.22
C ILE A 53 -2.59 -9.78 -1.02
N SER A 54 -1.95 -10.81 -0.47
CA SER A 54 -2.51 -11.59 0.65
C SER A 54 -2.72 -10.79 1.93
N ARG A 55 -1.93 -9.73 2.13
CA ARG A 55 -1.99 -8.85 3.30
C ARG A 55 -2.98 -7.70 3.15
N HIS A 56 -3.43 -7.40 1.94
CA HIS A 56 -4.51 -6.43 1.75
C HIS A 56 -5.82 -7.07 2.17
N GLN A 57 -6.30 -6.71 3.37
CA GLN A 57 -7.62 -7.11 3.87
C GLN A 57 -8.47 -5.90 4.19
N TYR A 58 -9.73 -5.94 3.75
CA TYR A 58 -10.74 -4.91 4.02
C TYR A 58 -12.11 -5.59 4.20
N GLU A 59 -13.05 -4.90 4.85
CA GLU A 59 -14.31 -5.51 5.34
C GLU A 59 -15.16 -6.16 4.22
N GLU A 60 -15.10 -5.64 3.00
CA GLU A 60 -15.86 -6.13 1.85
C GLU A 60 -15.06 -7.07 0.93
N GLN A 61 -13.88 -7.51 1.36
CA GLN A 61 -13.04 -8.36 0.53
C GLN A 61 -13.58 -9.80 0.45
N SER A 62 -13.82 -10.27 -0.77
CA SER A 62 -14.02 -11.70 -1.02
C SER A 62 -12.70 -12.45 -0.84
N GLN A 63 -12.73 -13.60 -0.17
CA GLN A 63 -11.53 -14.42 0.02
C GLN A 63 -11.00 -14.90 -1.34
N LEU A 64 -9.80 -14.43 -1.71
CA LEU A 64 -9.13 -14.86 -2.92
C LEU A 64 -8.50 -16.25 -2.69
N SER A 65 -8.73 -17.16 -3.62
CA SER A 65 -8.00 -18.41 -3.68
C SER A 65 -6.53 -18.17 -4.03
N LYS A 66 -5.68 -19.16 -3.72
CA LYS A 66 -4.26 -19.13 -4.10
C LYS A 66 -4.06 -18.93 -5.62
N GLY A 67 -4.92 -19.54 -6.43
CA GLY A 67 -4.87 -19.41 -7.89
C GLY A 67 -5.18 -17.99 -8.37
N GLU A 68 -6.16 -17.32 -7.75
CA GLU A 68 -6.49 -15.93 -8.05
C GLU A 68 -5.37 -14.97 -7.64
N ILE A 69 -4.76 -15.19 -6.47
CA ILE A 69 -3.59 -14.39 -6.03
C ILE A 69 -2.46 -14.51 -7.05
N MET A 70 -2.16 -15.73 -7.53
CA MET A 70 -1.13 -15.94 -8.53
C MET A 70 -1.47 -15.27 -9.87
N ALA A 71 -2.74 -15.35 -10.31
CA ALA A 71 -3.19 -14.70 -11.53
C ALA A 71 -3.11 -13.17 -11.46
N LEU A 72 -3.47 -12.58 -10.33
CA LEU A 72 -3.35 -11.14 -10.08
C LEU A 72 -1.89 -10.69 -10.03
N ALA A 73 -1.03 -11.45 -9.35
CA ALA A 73 0.39 -11.17 -9.31
C ALA A 73 1.02 -11.23 -10.71
N GLU A 74 0.57 -12.16 -11.56
CA GLU A 74 1.03 -12.25 -12.95
C GLU A 74 0.52 -11.10 -13.82
N TYR A 75 -0.73 -10.66 -13.63
CA TYR A 75 -1.30 -9.56 -14.40
C TYR A 75 -0.55 -8.23 -14.23
N VAL A 76 0.04 -7.99 -13.06
CA VAL A 76 0.77 -6.75 -12.75
C VAL A 76 2.29 -6.86 -12.93
N ARG A 77 2.79 -8.02 -13.37
CA ARG A 77 4.17 -8.18 -13.86
C ARG A 77 4.34 -7.61 -15.26
#